data_AF-A0A1L5NTY5-F1
#
_entry.id   AF-A0A1L5NTY5-F1
#
_cell.length_a   1.000
_cell.length_b   1.000
_cell.length_c   1.000
_cell.angle_alpha   90.00
_cell.angle_beta   90.00
_cell.angle_gamma   90.00
#
_symmetry.space_group_name_H-M   'P 1'
#
loop_
_entity.id
_entity.type
_entity.pdbx_description
1 polymer ?
#
loop_
_entity_poly.entity_id
_entity_poly.type
_entity_poly.pdbx_seq_one_letter_code
_entity_poly.pdbx_strand_id
1 'polypeptide(L)' 'MSTNDTNATREQRRPKDVKPVPEKPDPADEESRAPAVPPAGTRDENERPIVDPVTGVAL' A
#
# COMPACT_ATOMS: atom_id res chain seq x y z
N MET A 1 -4.37 16.86 -4.16
CA MET A 1 -4.16 18.21 -3.56
C MET A 1 -3.03 18.92 -4.30
N SER A 2 -3.31 20.02 -4.98
CA SER A 2 -2.31 20.88 -5.64
C SER A 2 -2.10 22.12 -4.79
N THR A 3 -0.97 22.20 -4.09
CA THR A 3 -0.55 23.43 -3.40
C THR A 3 0.11 24.33 -4.44
N ASN A 4 -0.63 25.32 -4.94
CA ASN A 4 -0.05 26.39 -5.75
C ASN A 4 0.80 27.27 -4.83
N ASP A 5 2.06 26.87 -4.66
CA ASP A 5 3.01 27.57 -3.81
C ASP A 5 3.59 28.76 -4.58
N THR A 6 2.74 29.79 -4.75
CA THR A 6 3.03 30.99 -5.56
C THR A 6 4.24 31.76 -5.04
N ASN A 7 4.58 31.60 -3.75
CA ASN A 7 5.72 32.24 -3.08
C ASN A 7 6.99 31.37 -3.04
N ALA A 8 6.99 30.19 -3.66
CA ALA A 8 8.18 29.33 -3.72
C ALA A 8 9.32 30.03 -4.49
N THR A 9 10.51 30.06 -3.88
CA THR A 9 11.74 30.49 -4.56
C THR A 9 12.05 29.60 -5.76
N ARG A 10 12.91 30.03 -6.69
CA ARG A 10 13.22 29.24 -7.92
C ARG A 10 13.65 27.81 -7.61
N GLU A 11 14.40 27.60 -6.53
CA GLU A 11 14.88 26.29 -6.07
C GLU A 11 13.79 25.44 -5.41
N GLN A 12 12.73 26.07 -4.92
CA GLN A 12 11.57 25.42 -4.30
C GLN A 12 10.44 25.14 -5.31
N ARG A 13 10.50 25.77 -6.49
CA ARG A 13 9.56 25.47 -7.59
C ARG A 13 9.84 24.07 -8.11
N ARG A 14 8.75 23.37 -8.45
CA ARG A 14 8.85 22.06 -9.08
C ARG A 14 9.70 22.17 -10.37
N PRO A 15 10.72 21.33 -10.55
CA PRO A 15 11.49 21.31 -11.79
C PRO A 15 10.58 21.04 -13.00
N LYS A 16 10.91 21.63 -14.15
CA LYS A 16 10.10 21.50 -15.38
C LYS A 16 9.94 20.06 -15.85
N ASP A 17 10.92 19.22 -15.53
CA ASP A 17 10.95 17.82 -15.95
C ASP A 17 10.07 16.91 -15.06
N VAL A 18 9.60 17.42 -13.91
CA VAL A 18 8.79 16.66 -12.97
C VAL A 18 7.32 16.93 -13.23
N LYS A 19 6.64 15.95 -13.83
CA LYS A 19 5.19 16.00 -14.03
C LYS A 19 4.46 15.91 -12.67
N PRO A 20 3.36 16.65 -12.50
CA PRO A 20 2.53 16.51 -11.31
C PRO A 20 1.92 15.09 -11.26
N VAL A 21 1.78 14.57 -10.05
CA VAL A 21 1.03 13.32 -9.83
C VAL A 21 -0.43 13.57 -10.24
N PRO A 22 -1.00 12.73 -11.10
CA PRO A 22 -2.40 12.89 -11.51
C PRO A 22 -3.33 12.76 -10.30
N GLU A 23 -4.39 13.55 -10.28
CA GLU A 23 -5.37 13.55 -9.18
C GLU A 23 -6.17 12.24 -9.10
N LYS A 24 -6.21 11.49 -10.21
CA LYS A 24 -6.73 10.12 -10.29
C LYS A 24 -5.58 9.21 -10.73
N PRO A 25 -5.16 8.24 -9.89
CA PRO A 25 -4.20 7.22 -10.30
C PRO A 25 -4.72 6.45 -11.50
N ASP A 26 -3.82 5.95 -12.35
CA ASP A 26 -4.23 5.06 -13.44
C ASP A 26 -4.70 3.73 -12.83
N PRO A 27 -5.62 2.99 -13.48
CA PRO A 27 -6.05 1.67 -12.97
C PRO A 27 -4.89 0.69 -12.76
N ALA A 28 -3.80 0.84 -13.52
CA ALA A 28 -2.57 0.07 -13.35
C ALA A 28 -1.87 0.34 -12.00
N ASP A 29 -2.07 1.52 -11.39
CA ASP A 29 -1.57 1.82 -10.05
C ASP A 29 -2.36 1.07 -8.97
N GLU A 30 -3.63 0.72 -9.23
CA GLU A 30 -4.43 -0.11 -8.31
C GLU A 30 -3.93 -1.56 -8.25
N GLU A 31 -3.46 -2.10 -9.38
CA GLU A 31 -2.85 -3.43 -9.44
C GLU A 31 -1.49 -3.48 -8.71
N SER A 32 -0.81 -2.34 -8.57
CA SER A 32 0.44 -2.22 -7.82
C SER A 32 0.22 -2.01 -6.31
N ARG A 33 -1.02 -2.05 -5.82
CA ARG A 33 -1.32 -1.90 -4.39
C ARG A 33 -0.90 -3.17 -3.65
N ALA A 34 -0.01 -3.00 -2.67
CA ALA A 34 0.36 -4.10 -1.77
C ALA A 34 -0.91 -4.68 -1.10
N PRO A 35 -1.01 -6.01 -0.94
CA PRO A 35 -2.14 -6.62 -0.28
C PRO A 35 -2.28 -6.03 1.13
N ALA A 36 -3.50 -5.68 1.51
CA ALA A 36 -3.77 -5.12 2.82
C ALA A 36 -3.42 -6.17 3.89
N VAL A 37 -2.58 -5.79 4.85
CA VAL A 37 -2.33 -6.61 6.04
C VAL A 37 -3.61 -6.67 6.85
N PRO A 38 -4.13 -7.87 7.16
CA PRO A 38 -5.37 -7.96 7.90
C PRO A 38 -5.13 -7.50 9.37
N PRO A 39 -6.15 -6.93 10.03
CA PRO A 39 -5.99 -6.31 11.35
C PRO A 39 -5.54 -7.32 12.41
N ALA A 40 -4.83 -6.85 13.44
CA ALA A 40 -4.35 -7.72 14.51
C ALA A 40 -5.50 -8.53 15.15
N GLY A 41 -5.35 -9.85 15.19
CA GLY A 41 -6.35 -10.78 15.72
C GLY A 41 -7.28 -11.41 14.68
N THR A 42 -7.18 -11.05 13.40
CA THR A 42 -7.82 -11.85 12.34
C THR A 42 -7.04 -13.13 12.11
N ARG A 43 -7.74 -14.26 12.07
CA ARG A 43 -7.18 -15.54 11.68
C ARG A 43 -6.76 -15.47 10.22
N ASP A 44 -5.48 -15.76 9.94
CA ASP A 44 -5.01 -15.87 8.56
C ASP A 44 -5.55 -17.17 7.97
N GLU A 45 -6.31 -17.06 6.87
CA GLU A 45 -6.89 -18.21 6.17
C GLU A 45 -5.79 -19.12 5.58
N ASN A 46 -4.57 -18.60 5.42
CA ASN A 46 -3.41 -19.36 4.96
C ASN A 46 -2.60 -19.98 6.11
N GLU A 47 -2.95 -19.69 7.36
CA GLU A 47 -2.23 -20.25 8.51
C GLU A 47 -2.49 -21.76 8.59
N ARG A 48 -1.40 -22.54 8.67
CA ARG A 48 -1.52 -23.99 8.81
C ARG A 48 -2.16 -24.31 10.16
N PRO A 49 -3.12 -25.26 10.22
CA PRO A 49 -3.68 -25.66 11.48
C PRO A 49 -2.59 -26.20 12.40
N ILE A 50 -2.71 -25.90 13.69
CA ILE A 50 -1.87 -26.53 14.70
C ILE A 50 -2.35 -27.98 14.83
N VAL A 51 -1.45 -28.93 14.66
CA VAL A 51 -1.75 -30.37 14.65
C VAL A 51 -1.02 -31.05 15.79
N ASP A 52 -1.67 -32.00 16.45
CA ASP A 52 -1.02 -32.90 17.40
C ASP A 52 -0.01 -33.79 16.66
N PRO A 53 1.29 -33.79 17.05
CA PRO A 53 2.32 -34.58 16.38
C PRO A 53 2.12 -36.10 16.49
N VAL A 54 1.30 -36.57 17.44
CA VAL A 54 1.05 -38.00 17.67
C VAL A 54 -0.20 -38.47 16.94
N THR A 55 -1.30 -37.71 17.03
CA THR A 55 -2.59 -38.11 16.47
C THR A 55 -2.84 -37.58 15.07
N GLY A 56 -2.14 -36.52 14.64
CA GLY A 56 -2.33 -35.89 13.33
C GLY A 56 -3.64 -35.11 13.20
N VAL A 57 -4.37 -34.91 14.30
CA VAL A 57 -5.63 -34.18 14.35
C VAL A 57 -5.37 -32.72 14.72
N ALA A 58 -6.18 -31.81 14.17
CA ALA A 58 -6.13 -30.40 14.53
C ALA A 58 -6.44 -30.21 16.03
N LEU A 59 -5.67 -29.34 16.68
CA LEU A 59 -5.86 -28.94 18.08
C LEU A 59 -6.97 -27.90 18.24
#